data_AF-A0A928SNT8-F1
#
_entry.id   AF-A0A928SNT8-F1
#
_cell.length_a   1.000
_cell.length_b   1.000
_cell.length_c   1.000
_cell.angle_alpha   90.00
_cell.angle_beta   90.00
_cell.angle_gamma   90.00
#
_symmetry.space_group_name_H-M   'P 1'
#
loop_
_entity.id
_entity.type
_entity.pdbx_description
1 polymer ?
#
loop_
_entity_poly.entity_id
_entity_poly.type
_entity_poly.pdbx_seq_one_letter_code
_entity_poly.pdbx_strand_id
1 'polypeptide(L)'
;MGGKGGTGGTGGSSCSGLEADYKTTLAAAKECSTLLPTLQCTVLVDDQLACPCSTYANPANTAEITKLQQLKTSWVTSGCNVGVICPAIACLVPSGASCTGSSGTKSGSCVDK
;
A
#
# COMPACT_ATOMS: atom_id res chain seq x y z
N MET A 1 -6.55 1.01 -37.47
CA MET A 1 -7.57 1.40 -36.47
C MET A 1 -8.51 0.22 -36.26
N GLY A 2 -8.84 -0.13 -35.01
CA GLY A 2 -9.81 -1.17 -34.69
C GLY A 2 -9.69 -1.57 -33.22
N GLY A 3 -10.63 -1.11 -32.39
CA GLY A 3 -10.58 -1.24 -30.94
C GLY A 3 -11.65 -2.14 -30.32
N LYS A 4 -11.39 -2.44 -29.04
CA LYS A 4 -12.25 -2.88 -27.93
C LYS A 4 -12.99 -4.23 -28.00
N GLY A 5 -12.63 -5.07 -27.03
CA GLY A 5 -13.49 -6.10 -26.43
C GLY A 5 -12.81 -6.65 -25.17
N GLY A 6 -13.21 -6.19 -23.99
CA GLY A 6 -12.81 -6.80 -22.72
C GLY A 6 -13.97 -7.60 -22.14
N THR A 7 -13.70 -8.68 -21.39
CA THR A 7 -14.44 -9.17 -20.20
C THR A 7 -13.70 -10.38 -19.60
N GLY A 8 -13.42 -10.40 -18.29
CA GLY A 8 -13.36 -11.66 -17.51
C GLY A 8 -12.02 -12.14 -16.92
N GLY A 9 -11.59 -11.55 -15.80
CA GLY A 9 -10.97 -12.22 -14.64
C GLY A 9 -9.79 -13.19 -14.80
N THR A 10 -8.57 -12.72 -14.52
CA THR A 10 -7.64 -13.30 -13.53
C THR A 10 -6.66 -12.20 -13.11
N GLY A 11 -6.89 -11.55 -11.97
CA GLY A 11 -5.97 -10.53 -11.44
C GLY A 11 -4.63 -11.18 -11.07
N GLY A 12 -3.60 -10.90 -11.86
CA GLY A 12 -2.25 -11.44 -11.77
C GLY A 12 -1.84 -11.92 -13.16
N SER A 13 -1.00 -11.21 -13.92
CA SER A 13 0.46 -11.40 -13.83
C SER A 13 1.23 -10.33 -14.63
N SER A 14 0.88 -9.05 -14.52
CA SER A 14 1.77 -7.97 -14.97
C SER A 14 2.28 -7.19 -13.77
N CYS A 15 3.54 -6.77 -13.81
CA CYS A 15 4.15 -5.97 -12.75
C CYS A 15 3.31 -4.71 -12.45
N SER A 16 2.82 -4.03 -13.49
CA SER A 16 1.92 -2.89 -13.36
C SER A 16 0.60 -3.21 -12.64
N GLY A 17 0.05 -4.40 -12.82
CA GLY A 17 -1.15 -4.86 -12.12
C GLY A 17 -0.87 -5.08 -10.64
N LEU A 18 0.26 -5.73 -10.31
CA LEU A 18 0.69 -5.94 -8.92
C LEU A 18 0.95 -4.61 -8.20
N GLU A 19 1.51 -3.61 -8.87
CA GLU A 19 1.67 -2.26 -8.30
C GLU A 19 0.34 -1.55 -8.06
N ALA A 20 -0.61 -1.65 -8.99
CA ALA A 20 -1.93 -1.05 -8.82
C ALA A 20 -2.70 -1.70 -7.66
N ASP A 21 -2.65 -3.02 -7.56
CA ASP A 21 -3.23 -3.79 -6.47
C ASP A 21 -2.55 -3.44 -5.14
N TYR A 22 -1.22 -3.29 -5.13
CA TYR A 22 -0.47 -2.91 -3.94
C TYR A 22 -0.86 -1.53 -3.43
N LYS A 23 -0.91 -0.52 -4.32
CA LYS A 23 -1.32 0.85 -3.94
C LYS A 23 -2.73 0.90 -3.38
N THR A 24 -3.66 0.17 -4.00
CA THR A 24 -5.05 0.09 -3.52
C THR A 24 -5.13 -0.60 -2.17
N THR A 25 -4.43 -1.73 -2.01
CA THR A 25 -4.36 -2.48 -0.74
C THR A 25 -3.70 -1.66 0.35
N LEU A 26 -2.66 -0.88 0.03
CA LEU A 26 -1.97 -0.03 1.00
C LEU A 26 -2.89 1.09 1.49
N ALA A 27 -3.66 1.71 0.59
CA ALA A 27 -4.64 2.71 0.98
C ALA A 27 -5.66 2.14 2.00
N ALA A 28 -6.16 0.94 1.74
CA ALA A 28 -7.05 0.21 2.65
C ALA A 28 -6.35 -0.16 3.97
N ALA A 29 -5.11 -0.66 3.92
CA ALA A 29 -4.32 -0.98 5.13
C ALA A 29 -4.09 0.26 6.02
N LYS A 30 -4.01 1.45 5.42
CA LYS A 30 -3.82 2.72 6.12
C LYS A 30 -5.13 3.33 6.64
N GLU A 31 -6.29 2.76 6.34
CA GLU A 31 -7.57 3.29 6.85
C GLU A 31 -7.62 3.23 8.38
N CYS A 32 -8.08 4.32 8.98
CA CYS A 32 -8.20 4.46 10.42
C CYS A 32 -9.47 5.24 10.77
N SER A 33 -9.90 5.18 12.03
CA SER A 33 -11.05 5.97 12.50
C SER A 33 -10.59 7.22 13.24
N THR A 34 -11.09 8.38 12.84
CA THR A 34 -10.84 9.65 13.55
C THR A 34 -11.64 9.77 14.85
N LEU A 35 -12.57 8.85 15.12
CA LEU A 35 -13.39 8.84 16.34
C LEU A 35 -12.73 8.10 17.50
N LEU A 36 -11.78 7.21 17.21
CA LEU A 36 -11.12 6.43 18.24
C LEU A 36 -9.98 7.25 18.82
N PRO A 37 -9.93 7.45 20.15
CA PRO A 37 -8.84 8.20 20.80
C PRO A 37 -7.54 7.39 20.92
N THR A 38 -7.48 6.20 20.32
CA THR A 38 -6.33 5.29 20.38
C THR A 38 -5.38 5.52 19.21
N LEU A 39 -4.08 5.31 19.46
CA LEU A 39 -3.07 5.32 18.42
C LEU A 39 -3.25 4.10 17.51
N GLN A 40 -3.77 4.33 16.30
CA GLN A 40 -4.06 3.27 15.33
C GLN A 40 -2.91 3.06 14.34
N CYS A 41 -2.12 4.07 14.01
CA CYS A 41 -1.09 3.98 12.97
C CYS A 41 0.25 3.54 13.57
N THR A 42 0.43 2.24 13.81
CA THR A 42 1.55 1.72 14.63
C THR A 42 2.40 0.63 13.98
N VAL A 43 1.94 0.03 12.87
CA VAL A 43 2.72 -1.00 12.16
C VAL A 43 3.36 -0.41 10.92
N LEU A 44 4.64 -0.70 10.71
CA LEU A 44 5.35 -0.33 9.49
C LEU A 44 5.13 -1.37 8.40
N VAL A 45 4.82 -0.88 7.20
CA VAL A 45 4.74 -1.64 5.96
C VAL A 45 5.54 -0.93 4.88
N ASP A 46 5.76 -1.58 3.74
CA ASP A 46 6.37 -0.88 2.60
C ASP A 46 5.35 0.06 1.94
N ASP A 47 5.79 1.22 1.47
CA ASP A 47 4.95 2.19 0.77
C ASP A 47 4.73 1.82 -0.72
N GLN A 48 5.59 0.98 -1.28
CA GLN A 48 5.55 0.54 -2.68
C GLN A 48 6.36 -0.75 -2.90
N LEU A 49 6.16 -1.39 -4.07
CA LEU A 49 6.83 -2.65 -4.41
C LEU A 49 8.24 -2.48 -5.00
N ALA A 50 8.42 -1.51 -5.90
CA ALA A 50 9.65 -1.37 -6.68
C ALA A 50 10.82 -0.85 -5.83
N CYS A 51 10.59 0.25 -5.09
CA CYS A 51 11.58 0.91 -4.26
C CYS A 51 11.00 1.15 -2.87
N PRO A 52 10.87 0.10 -2.05
CA PRO A 52 10.14 0.17 -0.78
C PRO A 52 10.83 1.12 0.21
N CYS A 53 10.08 2.12 0.66
CA CYS A 53 10.31 2.86 1.89
C CYS A 53 9.30 2.41 2.95
N SER A 54 9.46 2.86 4.19
CA SER A 54 8.55 2.49 5.27
C SER A 54 7.43 3.53 5.45
N THR A 55 6.20 3.05 5.67
CA THR A 55 5.03 3.87 6.01
C THR A 55 4.21 3.17 7.10
N TYR A 56 3.50 3.95 7.93
CA TYR A 56 2.63 3.40 8.96
C TYR A 56 1.24 3.05 8.42
N ALA A 57 0.75 1.89 8.84
CA ALA A 57 -0.60 1.39 8.60
C ALA A 57 -1.32 1.09 9.91
N ASN A 58 -2.63 0.81 9.81
CA ASN A 58 -3.45 0.43 10.95
C ASN A 58 -3.41 -1.10 11.15
N PRO A 59 -2.92 -1.62 12.30
CA PRO A 59 -2.80 -3.06 12.52
C PRO A 59 -4.16 -3.77 12.64
N ALA A 60 -5.27 -3.03 12.78
CA ALA A 60 -6.61 -3.62 12.71
C ALA A 60 -6.95 -4.15 11.31
N ASN A 61 -6.33 -3.61 10.25
CA ASN A 61 -6.54 -4.00 8.85
C ASN A 61 -5.65 -5.20 8.48
N THR A 62 -5.81 -6.30 9.23
CA THR A 62 -4.94 -7.47 9.16
C THR A 62 -5.03 -8.19 7.81
N ALA A 63 -6.20 -8.20 7.17
CA ALA A 63 -6.39 -8.81 5.86
C ALA A 63 -5.59 -8.07 4.78
N GLU A 64 -5.61 -6.74 4.81
CA GLU A 64 -4.91 -5.86 3.89
C GLU A 64 -3.39 -5.95 4.10
N ILE A 65 -2.93 -5.93 5.35
CA ILE A 65 -1.50 -6.13 5.68
C ILE A 65 -1.01 -7.49 5.17
N THR A 66 -1.78 -8.55 5.37
CA THR A 66 -1.46 -9.88 4.84
C THR A 66 -1.42 -9.86 3.31
N LYS A 67 -2.37 -9.15 2.67
CA LYS A 67 -2.43 -9.04 1.22
C LYS A 67 -1.25 -8.25 0.64
N LEU A 68 -0.74 -7.23 1.33
CA LEU A 68 0.50 -6.52 0.94
C LEU A 68 1.69 -7.48 0.89
N GLN A 69 1.84 -8.36 1.88
CA GLN A 69 2.90 -9.37 1.90
C GLN A 69 2.77 -10.38 0.76
N GLN A 70 1.55 -10.81 0.44
CA GLN A 70 1.28 -11.68 -0.69
C GLN A 70 1.63 -10.99 -2.02
N LEU A 71 1.24 -9.74 -2.21
CA LEU A 71 1.55 -8.96 -3.42
C LEU A 71 3.06 -8.75 -3.58
N LYS A 72 3.79 -8.51 -2.48
CA LYS A 72 5.25 -8.44 -2.46
C LYS A 72 5.89 -9.76 -2.90
N THR A 73 5.37 -10.88 -2.39
CA THR A 73 5.82 -12.21 -2.81
C THR A 73 5.57 -12.45 -4.30
N SER A 74 4.38 -12.09 -4.79
CA SER A 74 4.03 -12.19 -6.20
C SER A 74 4.90 -11.31 -7.09
N TRP A 75 5.24 -10.10 -6.64
CA TRP A 75 6.14 -9.19 -7.36
C TRP A 75 7.52 -9.80 -7.58
N VAL A 76 8.12 -10.35 -6.52
CA VAL A 76 9.44 -11.00 -6.60
C VAL A 76 9.37 -12.28 -7.43
N THR A 77 8.34 -13.11 -7.22
CA THR A 77 8.17 -14.38 -7.95
C THR A 77 7.93 -14.16 -9.45
N SER A 78 7.29 -13.04 -9.81
CA SER A 78 7.07 -12.66 -11.21
C SER A 78 8.29 -12.00 -11.85
N GLY A 79 9.41 -11.86 -11.12
CA GLY A 79 10.64 -11.22 -11.61
C GLY A 79 10.53 -9.71 -11.77
N CYS A 80 9.50 -9.08 -11.21
CA CYS A 80 9.24 -7.64 -11.37
C CYS A 80 10.27 -6.77 -10.65
N ASN A 81 11.03 -7.34 -9.72
CA ASN A 81 12.15 -6.68 -9.05
C ASN A 81 13.45 -6.66 -9.89
N VAL A 82 13.51 -7.39 -11.02
CA VAL A 82 14.72 -7.46 -11.85
C VAL A 82 14.85 -6.18 -12.67
N GLY A 83 16.01 -5.52 -12.58
CA GLY A 83 16.30 -4.30 -13.33
C GLY A 83 15.60 -3.03 -12.81
N VAL A 84 14.92 -3.12 -11.66
CA VAL A 84 14.39 -1.93 -10.99
C VAL A 84 15.55 -1.09 -10.48
N ILE A 85 15.63 0.15 -10.96
CA ILE A 85 16.61 1.13 -10.48
C ILE A 85 15.91 2.09 -9.54
N CYS A 86 16.30 2.04 -8.26
CA CYS A 86 15.81 2.96 -7.26
C CYS A 86 16.65 4.24 -7.22
N PRO A 87 16.03 5.42 -7.12
CA PRO A 87 16.78 6.64 -6.89
C PRO A 87 17.56 6.51 -5.58
N ALA A 88 18.79 7.02 -5.54
CA ALA A 88 19.65 7.00 -4.35
C ALA A 88 19.18 7.95 -3.23
N ILE A 89 17.94 8.45 -3.29
CA ILE A 89 17.36 9.30 -2.27
C ILE A 89 17.06 8.43 -1.07
N ALA A 90 17.63 8.78 0.09
CA ALA A 90 17.35 8.08 1.33
C ALA A 90 15.85 8.17 1.63
N CYS A 91 15.22 7.02 1.88
CA CYS A 91 13.86 6.98 2.41
C CYS A 91 13.82 7.78 3.71
N LEU A 92 12.84 8.68 3.83
CA LEU A 92 12.52 9.29 5.11
C LEU A 92 11.92 8.18 5.98
N VAL A 93 12.62 7.76 7.03
CA VAL A 93 12.08 6.78 7.98
C VAL A 93 11.13 7.53 8.91
N PRO A 94 9.82 7.24 8.86
CA PRO A 94 8.87 7.97 9.68
C PRO A 94 9.07 7.64 11.15
N SER A 95 9.00 8.66 11.99
CA SER A 95 9.18 8.54 13.45
C SER A 95 7.89 8.17 14.17
N GLY A 96 6.76 8.38 13.49
CA GLY A 96 5.43 8.01 13.92
C GLY A 96 4.41 8.35 12.84
N ALA A 97 3.13 8.14 13.14
CA ALA A 97 2.04 8.52 12.27
C ALA A 97 0.80 8.91 13.05
N SER A 98 -0.11 9.62 12.40
CA SER A 98 -1.39 10.02 12.98
C SER A 98 -2.53 9.67 12.03
N CYS A 99 -3.70 9.36 12.60
CA CYS A 99 -4.92 9.20 11.82
C CYS A 99 -5.45 10.58 11.43
N THR A 100 -5.41 10.92 10.14
CA THR A 100 -5.94 12.19 9.63
C THR A 100 -7.14 11.92 8.72
N GLY A 101 -8.28 12.53 9.03
CA GLY A 101 -9.46 12.51 8.16
C GLY A 101 -9.87 13.91 7.72
N SER A 102 -10.71 14.00 6.71
CA SER A 102 -11.34 15.26 6.32
C SER A 102 -12.39 15.67 7.34
N SER A 103 -12.53 16.98 7.58
CA SER A 103 -13.51 17.52 8.51
C SER A 103 -14.91 16.97 8.23
N GLY A 104 -15.51 16.30 9.22
CA GLY A 104 -16.85 15.70 9.13
C GLY A 104 -16.89 14.21 8.78
N THR A 105 -15.77 13.57 8.44
CA THR A 105 -15.72 12.11 8.23
C THR A 105 -15.23 11.38 9.49
N LYS A 106 -15.86 10.22 9.76
CA LYS A 106 -15.47 9.29 10.85
C LYS A 106 -14.29 8.38 10.49
N SER A 107 -13.86 8.48 9.23
CA SER A 107 -12.75 7.75 8.65
C SER A 107 -11.63 8.71 8.30
N GLY A 108 -10.41 8.22 8.40
CA GLY A 108 -9.18 8.89 8.00
C GLY A 108 -8.18 7.88 7.44
N SER A 109 -6.98 8.37 7.19
CA SER A 109 -5.84 7.57 6.75
C SER A 109 -4.63 7.86 7.63
N CYS A 110 -3.79 6.85 7.82
CA CYS A 110 -2.51 7.00 8.49
C CYS A 110 -1.57 7.89 7.67
N VAL A 111 -1.14 8.99 8.27
CA VAL A 111 -0.17 9.92 7.67
C VAL A 111 1.07 9.98 8.54
N ASP A 112 2.19 9.64 7.91
CA ASP A 112 3.53 9.60 8.50
C ASP A 112 4.00 10.99 8.96
N LYS A 113 4.89 11.02 9.96
CA LYS A 113 5.45 12.22 10.59
C LYS A 113 6.98 12.15 10.75
#